data_AF-U2FUQ5-F1
#
_entry.id   AF-U2FUQ5-F1
#
_cell.length_a   1.000
_cell.length_b   1.000
_cell.length_c   1.000
_cell.angle_alpha   90.00
_cell.angle_beta   90.00
_cell.angle_gamma   90.00
#
_symmetry.space_group_name_H-M   'P 1'
#
loop_
_entity.id
_entity.type
_entity.pdbx_description
1 polymer ?
#
loop_
_entity_poly.entity_id
_entity_poly.type
_entity_poly.pdbx_seq_one_letter_code
_entity_poly.pdbx_strand_id
1 'polypeptide(L)'
;MDLNQSDTCIERKNKLTKAFTIYWTPDGWIGIGEGNPIRAAGGSGYKGKIENGSRVYVTNILKGQLRLLGAFTAKEVIVTAEQGKPASATWDAPEYLIAEKGSSTPLLIRPVPDDLTTSLRFLTSTGKEKAIALNEDGTVNGQAMRAVRELTPESAASLDNLLESKLESDWTEAELRASAAAYLDMARRFREGQPVVKRQVYRDLAAQIGRTEKSCEYRMQNISYVLALMGRDWIKGLPPAKNVGVKVAGQMEALIGELEGRQESPRAAETVVVAKLRRTLKERPDGSKTPERTNSTTTSFVRNPQVKAWVLDRAEATCEACDQPAPFIGADGFPFLEVHHLRKLADGGSDTVTNAVAVCPNCHRRLHFSEDASAHRETLYGKVAELERE
;
A
#
# COMPACT_ATOMS: atom_id res chain seq x y z
N MET A 1 59.57 -18.31 13.84
CA MET A 1 59.11 -16.96 14.24
C MET A 1 58.14 -16.49 13.18
N ASP A 2 57.03 -15.95 13.66
CA ASP A 2 56.05 -15.12 12.95
C ASP A 2 54.98 -15.82 12.10
N LEU A 3 54.04 -16.45 12.82
CA LEU A 3 52.61 -16.43 12.48
C LEU A 3 51.95 -15.45 13.46
N ASN A 4 51.55 -14.25 13.01
CA ASN A 4 50.44 -13.46 13.57
C ASN A 4 50.37 -12.07 12.90
N GLN A 5 49.64 -11.97 11.78
CA GLN A 5 49.18 -10.67 11.28
C GLN A 5 47.83 -10.73 10.54
N SER A 6 47.08 -11.83 10.63
CA SER A 6 45.75 -11.98 10.02
C SER A 6 44.58 -11.91 10.99
N ASP A 7 44.82 -11.90 12.31
CA ASP A 7 43.75 -12.07 13.31
C ASP A 7 43.14 -10.75 13.82
N THR A 8 43.64 -9.58 13.44
CA THR A 8 43.18 -8.29 14.02
C THR A 8 42.09 -7.57 13.23
N CYS A 9 41.72 -8.05 12.03
CA CYS A 9 40.70 -7.40 11.18
C CYS A 9 39.32 -8.07 11.23
N ILE A 10 39.23 -9.35 11.59
CA ILE A 10 37.96 -10.10 11.67
C ILE A 10 37.32 -9.97 13.06
N GLU A 11 38.09 -9.78 14.13
CA GLU A 11 37.56 -9.62 15.49
C GLU A 11 36.92 -8.25 15.80
N ARG A 12 37.11 -7.23 14.94
CA ARG A 12 36.48 -5.90 15.14
C ARG A 12 35.03 -5.81 14.67
N LYS A 13 34.47 -6.88 14.06
CA LYS A 13 33.13 -6.85 13.43
C LYS A 13 32.00 -7.47 14.23
N ASN A 14 32.18 -7.78 15.52
CA ASN A 14 31.11 -8.39 16.31
C ASN A 14 30.98 -7.86 17.76
N LYS A 15 31.24 -6.57 17.99
CA LYS A 15 30.61 -5.90 19.13
C LYS A 15 29.19 -5.57 18.70
N LEU A 16 28.19 -6.29 19.22
CA LEU A 16 26.78 -5.96 19.05
C LEU A 16 26.58 -4.49 19.43
N THR A 17 26.39 -3.64 18.43
CA THR A 17 26.16 -2.22 18.63
C THR A 17 24.84 -2.08 19.37
N LYS A 18 24.88 -1.55 20.60
CA LYS A 18 23.67 -1.29 21.38
C LYS A 18 22.77 -0.34 20.60
N ALA A 19 21.46 -0.55 20.71
CA ALA A 19 20.45 0.18 20.00
C ALA A 19 19.52 0.88 20.98
N PHE A 20 19.25 2.17 20.77
CA PHE A 20 18.40 2.95 21.66
C PHE A 20 17.33 3.71 20.90
N THR A 21 16.18 3.91 21.54
CA THR A 21 15.17 4.87 21.06
C THR A 21 15.22 6.13 21.90
N ILE A 22 15.13 7.28 21.22
CA ILE A 22 14.87 8.58 21.85
C ILE A 22 13.55 9.14 21.34
N TYR A 23 12.94 10.03 22.10
CA TYR A 23 11.64 10.62 21.79
C TYR A 23 11.75 12.12 21.54
N TRP A 24 11.16 12.55 20.44
CA TRP A 24 10.90 13.96 20.15
C TRP A 24 9.42 14.24 20.31
N THR A 25 9.09 15.42 20.85
CA THR A 25 7.72 15.94 20.81
C THR A 25 7.32 16.22 19.36
N PRO A 26 6.01 16.42 19.07
CA PRO A 26 5.55 16.76 17.73
C PRO A 26 6.20 18.03 17.12
N ASP A 27 6.81 18.88 17.95
CA ASP A 27 7.52 20.09 17.54
C ASP A 27 9.05 19.93 17.62
N GLY A 28 9.56 18.72 17.88
CA GLY A 28 10.97 18.47 18.23
C GLY A 28 11.96 18.56 17.06
N TRP A 29 11.48 18.72 15.82
CA TRP A 29 12.30 18.82 14.61
C TRP A 29 12.24 20.21 13.95
N ILE A 30 11.81 21.24 14.68
CA ILE A 30 11.79 22.62 14.19
C ILE A 30 13.18 23.00 13.65
N GLY A 31 13.25 23.39 12.38
CA GLY A 31 14.48 23.77 11.69
C GLY A 31 15.18 22.64 10.92
N ILE A 32 14.69 21.40 10.98
CA ILE A 32 15.14 20.28 10.14
C ILE A 32 14.04 20.00 9.10
N GLY A 33 14.29 20.32 7.83
CA GLY A 33 13.37 19.99 6.75
C GLY A 33 13.32 18.48 6.52
N GLU A 34 12.16 17.93 6.17
CA GLU A 34 12.01 16.53 5.77
C GLU A 34 13.01 16.18 4.64
N GLY A 35 13.62 15.00 4.71
CA GLY A 35 14.70 14.59 3.81
C GLY A 35 16.11 15.03 4.21
N ASN A 36 16.27 15.93 5.19
CA ASN A 36 17.61 16.32 5.68
C ASN A 36 18.10 15.37 6.80
N PRO A 37 19.42 15.13 6.92
CA PRO A 37 19.96 14.22 7.93
C PRO A 37 19.81 14.76 9.36
N ILE A 38 19.48 13.87 10.30
CA ILE A 38 19.43 14.19 11.74
C ILE A 38 20.86 14.21 12.29
N ARG A 39 21.42 15.41 12.51
CA ARG A 39 22.82 15.59 12.93
C ARG A 39 23.04 15.61 14.44
N ALA A 40 22.00 15.92 15.19
CA ALA A 40 22.02 15.92 16.64
C ALA A 40 20.59 15.79 17.19
N ALA A 41 20.48 15.38 18.45
CA ALA A 41 19.23 15.40 19.20
C ALA A 41 19.44 16.07 20.56
N GLY A 42 18.54 16.97 20.94
CA GLY A 42 18.52 17.55 22.29
C GLY A 42 17.52 16.83 23.19
N GLY A 43 17.87 16.67 24.45
CA GLY A 43 17.02 16.03 25.45
C GLY A 43 17.74 15.83 26.76
N SER A 44 17.37 14.80 27.52
CA SER A 44 17.96 14.44 28.80
C SER A 44 18.12 12.93 28.95
N GLY A 45 19.04 12.51 29.82
CA GLY A 45 19.24 11.11 30.13
C GLY A 45 19.96 10.33 29.02
N TYR A 46 20.78 11.01 28.21
CA TYR A 46 21.69 10.40 27.25
C TYR A 46 22.98 9.97 27.96
N LYS A 47 23.57 10.86 28.77
CA LYS A 47 24.80 10.60 29.52
C LYS A 47 24.61 9.42 30.47
N GLY A 48 25.56 8.49 30.42
CA GLY A 48 25.55 7.27 31.23
C GLY A 48 24.59 6.17 30.73
N LYS A 49 23.80 6.42 29.66
CA LYS A 49 22.94 5.41 29.03
C LYS A 49 23.37 5.08 27.61
N ILE A 50 23.56 6.10 26.77
CA ILE A 50 23.91 5.92 25.36
C ILE A 50 25.43 5.95 25.24
N GLU A 51 26.00 4.85 24.79
CA GLU A 51 27.43 4.71 24.57
C GLU A 51 27.83 5.18 23.16
N ASN A 52 29.06 5.67 23.01
CA ASN A 52 29.59 6.01 21.69
C ASN A 52 29.60 4.76 20.78
N GLY A 53 29.23 4.95 19.52
CA GLY A 53 29.02 3.89 18.54
C GLY A 53 27.62 3.29 18.57
N SER A 54 26.77 3.58 19.56
CA SER A 54 25.42 3.02 19.63
C SER A 54 24.52 3.50 18.49
N ARG A 55 23.62 2.63 18.01
CA ARG A 55 22.58 2.99 17.05
C ARG A 55 21.44 3.68 17.78
N VAL A 56 20.98 4.82 17.28
CA VAL A 56 19.94 5.63 17.93
C VAL A 56 18.81 5.90 16.95
N TYR A 57 17.59 5.49 17.31
CA TYR A 57 16.37 5.72 16.55
C TYR A 57 15.58 6.87 17.18
N VAL A 58 15.26 7.88 16.37
CA VAL A 58 14.45 9.02 16.78
C VAL A 58 12.99 8.69 16.54
N THR A 59 12.16 8.78 17.57
CA THR A 59 10.75 8.38 17.52
C THR A 59 9.83 9.49 17.99
N ASN A 60 8.56 9.42 17.59
CA ASN A 60 7.49 10.28 18.06
C ASN A 60 6.19 9.47 18.15
N ILE A 61 5.21 9.95 18.92
CA ILE A 61 3.86 9.40 18.95
C ILE A 61 2.90 10.52 18.56
N LEU A 62 2.13 10.31 17.49
CA LEU A 62 1.09 11.24 17.06
C LEU A 62 -0.24 10.50 16.92
N LYS A 63 -1.29 11.01 17.58
CA LYS A 63 -2.64 10.42 17.58
C LYS A 63 -2.64 8.91 17.93
N GLY A 64 -1.82 8.51 18.91
CA GLY A 64 -1.74 7.12 19.37
C GLY A 64 -0.94 6.18 18.47
N GLN A 65 -0.30 6.67 17.40
CA GLN A 65 0.53 5.87 16.49
C GLN A 65 2.02 6.19 16.67
N LEU A 66 2.85 5.15 16.79
CA LEU A 66 4.30 5.27 16.81
C LEU A 66 4.82 5.68 15.43
N ARG A 67 5.77 6.61 15.41
CA ARG A 67 6.46 7.07 14.21
C ARG A 67 7.97 6.99 14.39
N LEU A 68 8.65 6.57 13.35
CA LEU A 68 10.09 6.53 13.25
C LEU A 68 10.54 7.70 12.39
N LEU A 69 11.31 8.61 12.99
CA LEU A 69 11.75 9.85 12.38
C LEU A 69 13.08 9.70 11.62
N GLY A 70 13.90 8.74 12.04
CA GLY A 70 15.21 8.49 11.46
C GLY A 70 16.12 7.78 12.46
N ALA A 71 17.36 7.54 12.07
CA ALA A 71 18.38 6.98 12.95
C ALA A 71 19.77 7.51 12.63
N PHE A 72 20.68 7.40 13.60
CA PHE A 72 22.10 7.73 13.43
C PHE A 72 22.96 6.93 14.41
N THR A 73 24.28 6.97 14.22
CA THR A 73 25.25 6.39 15.17
C THR A 73 25.70 7.48 16.15
N ALA A 74 25.60 7.22 17.45
CA ALA A 74 26.00 8.15 18.49
C ALA A 74 27.53 8.35 18.48
N LYS A 75 27.99 9.59 18.34
CA LYS A 75 29.41 9.93 18.42
C LYS A 75 29.81 10.35 19.83
N GLU A 76 29.02 11.23 20.44
CA GLU A 76 29.29 11.80 21.76
C GLU A 76 28.02 12.40 22.37
N VAL A 77 28.03 12.55 23.69
CA VAL A 77 27.01 13.28 24.45
C VAL A 77 27.66 14.54 25.03
N ILE A 78 27.08 15.69 24.72
CA ILE A 78 27.48 17.00 25.24
C ILE A 78 26.52 17.37 26.37
N VAL A 79 27.04 17.61 27.57
CA VAL A 79 26.24 18.11 28.69
C VAL A 79 26.38 19.62 28.76
N THR A 80 25.28 20.33 28.58
CA THR A 80 25.28 21.79 28.45
C THR A 80 25.88 22.48 29.68
N ALA A 81 25.63 21.95 30.87
CA ALA A 81 26.18 22.49 32.12
C ALA A 81 27.71 22.33 32.24
N GLU A 82 28.31 21.35 31.54
CA GLU A 82 29.74 21.03 31.63
C GLU A 82 30.53 21.64 30.46
N GLN A 83 29.94 21.66 29.27
CA GLN A 83 30.63 21.94 28.01
C GLN A 83 30.00 23.11 27.22
N GLY A 84 28.88 23.64 27.70
CA GLY A 84 28.10 24.64 26.98
C GLY A 84 27.27 24.05 25.83
N LYS A 85 26.46 24.90 25.21
CA LYS A 85 25.60 24.54 24.08
C LYS A 85 26.44 24.41 22.79
N PRO A 86 26.26 23.34 21.99
CA PRO A 86 26.93 23.22 20.70
C PRO A 86 26.56 24.37 19.76
N ALA A 87 27.53 24.91 19.02
CA ALA A 87 27.29 26.00 18.06
C ALA A 87 26.27 25.63 16.96
N SER A 88 26.12 24.35 16.65
CA SER A 88 25.16 23.83 15.68
C SER A 88 23.73 23.68 16.21
N ALA A 89 23.51 23.84 17.52
CA ALA A 89 22.20 23.65 18.14
C ALA A 89 21.35 24.92 18.03
N THR A 90 20.16 24.81 17.47
CA THR A 90 19.21 25.94 17.35
C THR A 90 18.21 26.01 18.50
N TRP A 91 18.21 25.04 19.42
CA TRP A 91 17.34 24.95 20.59
C TRP A 91 18.14 24.62 21.86
N ASP A 92 17.59 24.94 23.03
CA ASP A 92 18.21 24.65 24.33
C ASP A 92 17.81 23.27 24.85
N ALA A 93 18.79 22.53 25.35
CA ALA A 93 18.58 21.23 25.98
C ALA A 93 19.63 21.01 27.09
N PRO A 94 19.34 20.19 28.12
CA PRO A 94 20.33 19.87 29.14
C PRO A 94 21.44 18.96 28.60
N GLU A 95 21.13 18.11 27.62
CA GLU A 95 22.09 17.24 26.95
C GLU A 95 21.86 17.23 25.43
N TYR A 96 22.93 17.14 24.66
CA TYR A 96 22.91 16.96 23.21
C TYR A 96 23.62 15.67 22.83
N LEU A 97 22.93 14.84 22.07
CA LEU A 97 23.48 13.63 21.48
C LEU A 97 23.89 13.92 20.04
N ILE A 98 25.19 13.81 19.74
CA ILE A 98 25.77 14.17 18.45
C ILE A 98 25.92 12.93 17.58
N ALA A 99 25.51 13.04 16.32
CA ALA A 99 25.65 11.97 15.34
C ALA A 99 27.07 11.88 14.79
N GLU A 100 27.53 10.66 14.52
CA GLU A 100 28.73 10.42 13.75
C GLU A 100 28.54 10.88 12.31
N LYS A 101 29.53 11.57 11.75
CA LYS A 101 29.45 12.17 10.42
C LYS A 101 29.18 11.09 9.36
N GLY A 102 28.07 11.23 8.63
CA GLY A 102 27.67 10.30 7.58
C GLY A 102 26.88 9.07 8.05
N SER A 103 26.61 8.93 9.35
CA SER A 103 25.83 7.81 9.89
C SER A 103 24.31 8.04 9.91
N SER A 104 23.89 9.29 9.70
CA SER A 104 22.49 9.72 9.85
C SER A 104 21.65 9.35 8.62
N THR A 105 20.46 8.82 8.87
CA THR A 105 19.40 8.76 7.86
C THR A 105 18.78 10.14 7.65
N PRO A 106 18.11 10.36 6.50
CA PRO A 106 17.17 11.47 6.34
C PRO A 106 16.08 11.45 7.41
N LEU A 107 15.58 12.64 7.79
CA LEU A 107 14.36 12.80 8.56
C LEU A 107 13.17 12.36 7.71
N LEU A 108 12.42 11.36 8.18
CA LEU A 108 11.23 10.80 7.54
C LEU A 108 10.12 10.70 8.57
N ILE A 109 8.94 11.28 8.36
CA ILE A 109 7.84 11.17 9.35
C ILE A 109 7.08 9.86 9.13
N ARG A 110 7.74 8.72 9.40
CA ARG A 110 7.25 7.41 8.98
C ARG A 110 6.39 6.74 10.05
N PRO A 111 5.13 6.35 9.75
CA PRO A 111 4.34 5.49 10.63
C PRO A 111 5.01 4.12 10.82
N VAL A 112 5.11 3.65 12.06
CA VAL A 112 5.48 2.27 12.37
C VAL A 112 4.20 1.44 12.31
N PRO A 113 4.14 0.39 11.48
CA PRO A 113 2.98 -0.52 11.43
C PRO A 113 2.62 -1.11 12.79
N ASP A 114 1.34 -1.43 13.00
CA ASP A 114 0.86 -1.93 14.31
C ASP A 114 1.44 -3.31 14.67
N ASP A 115 1.63 -4.19 13.67
CA ASP A 115 2.28 -5.49 13.83
C ASP A 115 3.74 -5.32 14.27
N LEU A 116 4.47 -4.40 13.64
CA LEU A 116 5.83 -4.06 14.05
C LEU A 116 5.84 -3.43 15.45
N THR A 117 4.98 -2.47 15.72
CA THR A 117 4.89 -1.76 17.01
C THR A 117 4.67 -2.73 18.17
N THR A 118 3.75 -3.68 18.03
CA THR A 118 3.45 -4.70 19.06
C THR A 118 4.56 -5.75 19.21
N SER A 119 5.35 -5.98 18.15
CA SER A 119 6.50 -6.88 18.18
C SER A 119 7.77 -6.28 18.81
N LEU A 120 7.87 -4.95 18.93
CA LEU A 120 9.06 -4.31 19.51
C LEU A 120 9.31 -4.78 20.96
N ARG A 121 10.57 -5.04 21.26
CA ARG A 121 11.07 -5.45 22.58
C ARG A 121 12.19 -4.52 23.03
N PHE A 122 12.10 -4.11 24.29
CA PHE A 122 13.05 -3.23 24.95
C PHE A 122 13.71 -3.95 26.12
N LEU A 123 14.99 -3.72 26.33
CA LEU A 123 15.74 -4.27 27.44
C LEU A 123 15.56 -3.41 28.70
N THR A 124 15.26 -4.04 29.83
CA THR A 124 15.28 -3.41 31.15
C THR A 124 16.70 -3.33 31.69
N SER A 125 16.91 -2.58 32.78
CA SER A 125 18.20 -2.57 33.52
C SER A 125 18.63 -3.94 34.03
N THR A 126 17.69 -4.89 34.13
CA THR A 126 17.92 -6.28 34.54
C THR A 126 18.08 -7.24 33.34
N GLY A 127 18.12 -6.71 32.11
CA GLY A 127 18.27 -7.49 30.88
C GLY A 127 17.02 -8.25 30.44
N LYS A 128 15.86 -8.01 31.07
CA LYS A 128 14.59 -8.62 30.66
C LYS A 128 13.97 -7.85 29.51
N GLU A 129 13.28 -8.56 28.63
CA GLU A 129 12.51 -7.93 27.56
C GLU A 129 11.18 -7.39 28.07
N LYS A 130 10.81 -6.21 27.56
CA LYS A 130 9.53 -5.56 27.81
C LYS A 130 8.93 -5.08 26.50
N ALA A 131 7.65 -5.36 26.29
CA ALA A 131 6.89 -4.83 25.17
C ALA A 131 6.63 -3.32 25.31
N ILE A 132 6.28 -2.66 24.21
CA ILE A 132 5.79 -1.29 24.24
C ILE A 132 4.49 -1.20 25.05
N ALA A 133 4.30 -0.09 25.78
CA ALA A 133 3.06 0.13 26.53
C ALA A 133 1.95 0.63 25.60
N LEU A 134 0.80 -0.03 25.63
CA LEU A 134 -0.39 0.31 24.87
C LEU A 134 -1.52 0.76 25.81
N ASN A 135 -2.45 1.54 25.30
CA ASN A 135 -3.72 1.87 25.93
C ASN A 135 -4.73 0.73 25.72
N GLU A 136 -5.87 0.79 26.41
CA GLU A 136 -6.93 -0.23 26.30
C GLU A 136 -7.53 -0.34 24.89
N ASP A 137 -7.52 0.76 24.14
CA ASP A 137 -7.96 0.81 22.73
C ASP A 137 -6.91 0.29 21.73
N GLY A 138 -5.79 -0.21 22.21
CA GLY A 138 -4.69 -0.72 21.39
C GLY A 138 -3.72 0.34 20.86
N THR A 139 -4.00 1.63 21.11
CA THR A 139 -3.09 2.71 20.69
C THR A 139 -1.84 2.79 21.56
N VAL A 140 -0.75 3.35 21.04
CA VAL A 140 0.51 3.49 21.78
C VAL A 140 0.34 4.54 22.88
N ASN A 141 0.68 4.18 24.11
CA ASN A 141 0.63 5.08 25.25
C ASN A 141 1.61 6.26 25.02
N GLY A 142 1.13 7.50 25.16
CA GLY A 142 1.94 8.71 24.90
C GLY A 142 3.18 8.88 25.80
N GLN A 143 3.29 8.12 26.88
CA GLN A 143 4.46 8.07 27.75
C GLN A 143 5.41 6.90 27.42
N ALA A 144 5.02 5.98 26.53
CA ALA A 144 5.74 4.74 26.26
C ALA A 144 7.20 5.02 25.85
N MET A 145 7.43 6.03 25.02
CA MET A 145 8.73 6.30 24.40
C MET A 145 9.50 7.47 25.03
N ARG A 146 8.94 8.19 26.00
CA ARG A 146 9.56 9.43 26.53
C ARG A 146 10.92 9.22 27.19
N ALA A 147 11.14 8.07 27.80
CA ALA A 147 12.43 7.69 28.35
C ALA A 147 13.31 7.07 27.25
N VAL A 148 14.63 7.30 27.34
CA VAL A 148 15.61 6.54 26.56
C VAL A 148 15.49 5.05 26.91
N ARG A 149 15.28 4.21 25.89
CA ARG A 149 15.15 2.75 26.04
C ARG A 149 16.14 2.05 25.13
N GLU A 150 16.72 0.97 25.64
CA GLU A 150 17.53 0.04 24.86
C GLU A 150 16.60 -0.96 24.15
N LEU A 151 16.86 -1.23 22.87
CA LEU A 151 16.16 -2.20 22.04
C LEU A 151 16.86 -3.55 22.06
N THR A 152 16.10 -4.62 21.86
CA THR A 152 16.71 -5.91 21.47
C THR A 152 17.33 -5.81 20.06
N PRO A 153 18.34 -6.63 19.74
CA PRO A 153 18.91 -6.70 18.40
C PRO A 153 17.87 -6.95 17.30
N GLU A 154 16.91 -7.87 17.49
CA GLU A 154 15.84 -8.10 16.50
C GLU A 154 14.95 -6.87 16.30
N SER A 155 14.63 -6.14 17.37
CA SER A 155 13.78 -4.95 17.29
C SER A 155 14.51 -3.82 16.57
N ALA A 156 15.80 -3.65 16.83
CA ALA A 156 16.66 -2.69 16.14
C ALA A 156 16.74 -3.00 14.63
N ALA A 157 17.02 -4.26 14.28
CA ALA A 157 17.04 -4.71 12.88
C ALA A 157 15.70 -4.47 12.17
N SER A 158 14.58 -4.65 12.88
CA SER A 158 13.25 -4.38 12.33
C SER A 158 13.01 -2.90 12.05
N LEU A 159 13.56 -1.99 12.87
CA LEU A 159 13.50 -0.55 12.62
C LEU A 159 14.46 -0.11 11.51
N ASP A 160 15.65 -0.69 11.39
CA ASP A 160 16.54 -0.41 10.25
C ASP A 160 15.91 -0.89 8.94
N ASN A 161 15.32 -2.10 8.91
CA ASN A 161 14.54 -2.57 7.77
C ASN A 161 13.38 -1.61 7.44
N LEU A 162 12.74 -1.04 8.46
CA LEU A 162 11.72 -0.02 8.25
C LEU A 162 12.35 1.24 7.62
N LEU A 163 13.50 1.73 8.06
CA LEU A 163 14.15 2.90 7.47
C LEU A 163 14.66 2.68 6.03
N GLU A 164 15.17 1.49 5.75
CA GLU A 164 15.75 1.12 4.45
C GLU A 164 14.68 0.73 3.42
N SER A 165 13.51 0.28 3.89
CA SER A 165 12.41 -0.05 2.98
C SER A 165 11.88 1.21 2.30
N LYS A 166 11.92 1.25 0.97
CA LYS A 166 11.28 2.29 0.15
C LYS A 166 9.80 2.46 0.55
N LEU A 167 9.34 3.70 0.78
CA LEU A 167 7.94 3.99 1.17
C LEU A 167 6.96 3.54 0.08
N GLU A 168 5.68 3.32 0.44
CA GLU A 168 4.59 3.11 -0.53
C GLU A 168 4.41 4.31 -1.47
N SER A 169 4.84 5.51 -1.06
CA SER A 169 4.85 6.72 -1.88
C SER A 169 5.93 6.72 -2.98
N ASP A 170 6.92 5.83 -2.90
CA ASP A 170 8.14 5.91 -3.70
C ASP A 170 8.19 4.81 -4.79
N TRP A 171 7.03 4.34 -5.25
CA TRP A 171 7.01 3.42 -6.39
C TRP A 171 7.30 4.19 -7.67
N THR A 172 8.41 3.81 -8.33
CA THR A 172 8.75 4.34 -9.65
C THR A 172 7.81 3.74 -10.70
N GLU A 173 7.65 4.43 -11.82
CA GLU A 173 6.84 3.91 -12.93
C GLU A 173 7.36 2.55 -13.44
N ALA A 174 8.67 2.35 -13.47
CA ALA A 174 9.27 1.07 -13.85
C ALA A 174 8.89 -0.07 -12.89
N GLU A 175 8.89 0.19 -11.58
CA GLU A 175 8.46 -0.78 -10.57
C GLU A 175 6.95 -1.09 -10.69
N LEU A 176 6.13 -0.06 -10.93
CA LEU A 176 4.68 -0.22 -11.15
C LEU A 176 4.41 -1.03 -12.42
N ARG A 177 5.11 -0.74 -13.52
CA ARG A 177 4.99 -1.46 -14.79
C ARG A 177 5.38 -2.93 -14.63
N ALA A 178 6.51 -3.21 -13.99
CA ALA A 178 6.95 -4.58 -13.72
C ALA A 178 5.92 -5.36 -12.90
N SER A 179 5.32 -4.69 -11.89
CA SER A 179 4.27 -5.28 -11.05
C SER A 179 2.99 -5.56 -11.85
N ALA A 180 2.53 -4.60 -12.66
CA ALA A 180 1.37 -4.77 -13.53
C ALA A 180 1.58 -5.90 -14.53
N ALA A 181 2.74 -5.96 -15.18
CA ALA A 181 3.09 -7.02 -16.12
C ALA A 181 3.10 -8.40 -15.45
N ALA A 182 3.74 -8.53 -14.28
CA ALA A 182 3.75 -9.78 -13.51
C ALA A 182 2.35 -10.20 -13.08
N TYR A 183 1.50 -9.25 -12.66
CA TYR A 183 0.11 -9.53 -12.31
C TYR A 183 -0.70 -10.02 -13.52
N LEU A 184 -0.60 -9.34 -14.67
CA LEU A 184 -1.33 -9.68 -15.88
C LEU A 184 -0.89 -11.03 -16.47
N ASP A 185 0.41 -11.34 -16.45
CA ASP A 185 0.92 -12.66 -16.82
C ASP A 185 0.37 -13.73 -15.88
N MET A 186 0.43 -13.49 -14.57
CA MET A 186 -0.14 -14.42 -13.59
C MET A 186 -1.64 -14.62 -13.82
N ALA A 187 -2.41 -13.56 -14.10
CA ALA A 187 -3.84 -13.65 -14.40
C ALA A 187 -4.11 -14.43 -15.69
N ARG A 188 -3.29 -14.25 -16.74
CA ARG A 188 -3.35 -15.03 -17.97
C ARG A 188 -3.09 -16.52 -17.70
N ARG A 189 -2.03 -16.86 -16.96
CA ARG A 189 -1.69 -18.24 -16.62
C ARG A 189 -2.76 -18.93 -15.78
N PHE A 190 -3.35 -18.22 -14.80
CA PHE A 190 -4.50 -18.73 -14.04
C PHE A 190 -5.69 -19.07 -14.94
N ARG A 191 -5.99 -18.22 -15.93
CA ARG A 191 -7.07 -18.46 -16.92
C ARG A 191 -6.77 -19.65 -17.82
N GLU A 192 -5.52 -19.83 -18.25
CA GLU A 192 -5.08 -20.95 -19.08
C GLU A 192 -4.97 -22.28 -18.30
N GLY A 193 -5.37 -22.32 -17.02
CA GLY A 193 -5.25 -23.50 -16.16
C GLY A 193 -3.80 -23.88 -15.83
N GLN A 194 -2.84 -22.99 -16.08
CA GLN A 194 -1.43 -23.26 -15.82
C GLN A 194 -1.13 -23.13 -14.32
N PRO A 195 -0.28 -24.01 -13.76
CA PRO A 195 0.11 -23.92 -12.37
C PRO A 195 0.89 -22.62 -12.14
N VAL A 196 0.44 -21.82 -11.17
CA VAL A 196 1.16 -20.63 -10.71
C VAL A 196 1.36 -20.67 -9.20
N VAL A 197 2.62 -20.68 -8.77
CA VAL A 197 3.00 -20.50 -7.37
C VAL A 197 3.20 -19.01 -7.13
N LYS A 198 2.19 -18.33 -6.59
CA LYS A 198 2.19 -16.86 -6.38
C LYS A 198 3.45 -16.37 -5.65
N ARG A 199 3.88 -17.09 -4.62
CA ARG A 199 5.09 -16.76 -3.84
C ARG A 199 6.35 -16.71 -4.72
N GLN A 200 6.46 -17.58 -5.72
CA GLN A 200 7.58 -17.55 -6.66
C GLN A 200 7.54 -16.27 -7.51
N VAL A 201 6.36 -15.88 -8.01
CA VAL A 201 6.18 -14.61 -8.73
C VAL A 201 6.60 -13.41 -7.87
N TYR A 202 6.24 -13.42 -6.58
CA TYR A 202 6.60 -12.33 -5.67
C TYR A 202 8.11 -12.26 -5.42
N ARG A 203 8.78 -13.42 -5.32
CA ARG A 203 10.23 -13.53 -5.17
C ARG A 203 10.96 -13.03 -6.41
N ASP A 204 10.54 -13.47 -7.58
CA ASP A 204 11.16 -13.09 -8.85
C ASP A 204 11.00 -11.58 -9.09
N LEU A 205 9.80 -11.04 -8.84
CA LEU A 205 9.55 -9.61 -8.92
C LEU A 205 10.40 -8.84 -7.90
N ALA A 206 10.42 -9.28 -6.63
CA ALA A 206 11.20 -8.67 -5.56
C ALA A 206 12.69 -8.56 -5.92
N ALA A 207 13.26 -9.63 -6.48
CA ALA A 207 14.64 -9.66 -6.96
C ALA A 207 14.86 -8.70 -8.15
N GLN A 208 13.89 -8.61 -9.07
CA GLN A 208 13.96 -7.72 -10.23
C GLN A 208 13.93 -6.23 -9.84
N ILE A 209 13.09 -5.85 -8.88
CA ILE A 209 12.82 -4.42 -8.58
C ILE A 209 13.49 -3.92 -7.29
N GLY A 210 14.23 -4.79 -6.59
CA GLY A 210 14.89 -4.45 -5.32
C GLY A 210 13.89 -4.09 -4.23
N ARG A 211 12.82 -4.89 -4.09
CA ARG A 211 11.78 -4.78 -3.03
C ARG A 211 11.68 -6.10 -2.28
N THR A 212 10.88 -6.16 -1.21
CA THR A 212 10.63 -7.39 -0.45
C THR A 212 9.47 -8.20 -1.04
N GLU A 213 9.44 -9.52 -0.81
CA GLU A 213 8.31 -10.40 -1.20
C GLU A 213 6.97 -9.85 -0.65
N LYS A 214 6.95 -9.44 0.64
CA LYS A 214 5.75 -8.86 1.30
C LYS A 214 5.27 -7.58 0.61
N SER A 215 6.19 -6.71 0.19
CA SER A 215 5.84 -5.49 -0.54
C SER A 215 5.28 -5.79 -1.94
N CYS A 216 5.83 -6.79 -2.62
CA CYS A 216 5.33 -7.24 -3.92
C CYS A 216 3.94 -7.86 -3.81
N GLU A 217 3.70 -8.71 -2.81
CA GLU A 217 2.38 -9.28 -2.54
C GLU A 217 1.33 -8.18 -2.30
N TYR A 218 1.66 -7.20 -1.45
CA TYR A 218 0.75 -6.09 -1.18
C TYR A 218 0.47 -5.27 -2.44
N ARG A 219 1.48 -5.07 -3.29
CA ARG A 219 1.31 -4.42 -4.59
C ARG A 219 0.36 -5.21 -5.50
N MET A 220 0.39 -6.54 -5.49
CA MET A 220 -0.58 -7.36 -6.23
C MET A 220 -2.02 -7.15 -5.71
N GLN A 221 -2.20 -7.04 -4.41
CA GLN A 221 -3.51 -6.73 -3.81
C GLN A 221 -4.00 -5.32 -4.16
N ASN A 222 -3.09 -4.34 -4.27
CA ASN A 222 -3.42 -3.01 -4.78
C ASN A 222 -3.83 -3.05 -6.27
N ILE A 223 -3.20 -3.90 -7.09
CA ILE A 223 -3.61 -4.09 -8.49
C ILE A 223 -5.00 -4.70 -8.56
N SER A 224 -5.30 -5.71 -7.71
CA SER A 224 -6.67 -6.24 -7.58
C SER A 224 -7.69 -5.15 -7.23
N TYR A 225 -7.31 -4.20 -6.37
CA TYR A 225 -8.16 -3.04 -6.03
C TYR A 225 -8.40 -2.13 -7.23
N VAL A 226 -7.36 -1.78 -7.99
CA VAL A 226 -7.50 -0.96 -9.21
C VAL A 226 -8.41 -1.66 -10.23
N LEU A 227 -8.21 -2.97 -10.46
CA LEU A 227 -9.08 -3.77 -11.35
C LEU A 227 -10.54 -3.77 -10.87
N ALA A 228 -10.79 -3.95 -9.57
CA ALA A 228 -12.14 -3.90 -9.03
C ALA A 228 -12.81 -2.52 -9.26
N LEU A 229 -12.06 -1.42 -9.12
CA LEU A 229 -12.57 -0.07 -9.41
C LEU A 229 -12.82 0.14 -10.91
N MET A 230 -12.04 -0.49 -11.79
CA MET A 230 -12.29 -0.53 -13.23
C MET A 230 -13.54 -1.38 -13.58
N GLY A 231 -14.07 -2.13 -12.61
CA GLY A 231 -15.17 -3.07 -12.80
C GLY A 231 -14.72 -4.38 -13.47
N ARG A 232 -13.44 -4.72 -13.33
CA ARG A 232 -12.77 -5.93 -13.84
C ARG A 232 -12.69 -7.00 -12.75
N ASP A 233 -12.45 -8.24 -13.17
CA ASP A 233 -12.17 -9.31 -12.21
C ASP A 233 -10.71 -9.31 -11.75
N TRP A 234 -10.43 -9.99 -10.63
CA TRP A 234 -9.12 -10.09 -10.04
C TRP A 234 -8.82 -11.52 -9.58
N ILE A 235 -7.53 -11.84 -9.36
CA ILE A 235 -7.09 -13.22 -9.13
C ILE A 235 -7.56 -13.71 -7.75
N LYS A 236 -8.30 -14.82 -7.70
CA LYS A 236 -8.76 -15.42 -6.44
C LYS A 236 -7.60 -15.63 -5.45
N GLY A 237 -7.78 -15.20 -4.20
CA GLY A 237 -6.75 -15.22 -3.16
C GLY A 237 -5.72 -14.08 -3.26
N LEU A 238 -6.02 -13.01 -4.00
CA LEU A 238 -5.35 -11.71 -3.95
C LEU A 238 -6.40 -10.62 -3.72
N PRO A 239 -6.95 -10.51 -2.49
CA PRO A 239 -8.06 -9.61 -2.23
C PRO A 239 -7.67 -8.14 -2.47
N PRO A 240 -8.59 -7.31 -2.99
CA PRO A 240 -8.40 -5.86 -3.15
C PRO A 240 -7.97 -5.14 -1.87
N ALA A 241 -6.75 -4.58 -1.85
CA ALA A 241 -6.26 -3.72 -0.76
C ALA A 241 -6.44 -2.23 -1.13
N LYS A 242 -7.27 -1.51 -0.35
CA LYS A 242 -7.73 -0.14 -0.62
C LYS A 242 -6.66 0.96 -0.41
N ASN A 243 -5.48 0.62 0.11
CA ASN A 243 -4.40 1.57 0.41
C ASN A 243 -3.65 1.98 -0.87
N VAL A 244 -4.35 2.68 -1.77
CA VAL A 244 -3.79 3.20 -3.02
C VAL A 244 -4.14 4.67 -3.14
N GLY A 245 -3.12 5.53 -3.25
CA GLY A 245 -3.32 6.96 -3.49
C GLY A 245 -3.75 7.25 -4.93
N VAL A 246 -4.39 8.42 -5.16
CA VAL A 246 -4.89 8.87 -6.47
C VAL A 246 -3.84 8.74 -7.57
N LYS A 247 -2.61 9.21 -7.32
CA LYS A 247 -1.51 9.17 -8.29
C LYS A 247 -1.18 7.74 -8.72
N VAL A 248 -0.99 6.84 -7.76
CA VAL A 248 -0.64 5.44 -8.02
C VAL A 248 -1.79 4.69 -8.69
N ALA A 249 -3.04 4.95 -8.29
CA ALA A 249 -4.21 4.37 -8.93
C ALA A 249 -4.28 4.75 -10.41
N GLY A 250 -4.10 6.03 -10.75
CA GLY A 250 -4.09 6.49 -12.14
C GLY A 250 -2.90 5.96 -12.95
N GLN A 251 -1.71 5.91 -12.37
CA GLN A 251 -0.55 5.29 -13.03
C GLN A 251 -0.77 3.80 -13.30
N MET A 252 -1.31 3.07 -12.32
CA MET A 252 -1.57 1.63 -12.46
C MET A 252 -2.65 1.35 -13.50
N GLU A 253 -3.75 2.11 -13.48
CA GLU A 253 -4.83 2.01 -14.47
C GLU A 253 -4.31 2.26 -15.90
N ALA A 254 -3.50 3.31 -16.09
CA ALA A 254 -2.87 3.60 -17.37
C ALA A 254 -1.93 2.46 -17.84
N LEU A 255 -1.10 1.93 -16.93
CA LEU A 255 -0.18 0.84 -17.23
C LEU A 255 -0.92 -0.47 -17.59
N ILE A 256 -2.03 -0.78 -16.92
CA ILE A 256 -2.86 -1.94 -17.25
C ILE A 256 -3.42 -1.80 -18.67
N GLY A 257 -3.99 -0.63 -18.99
CA GLY A 257 -4.49 -0.36 -20.34
C GLY A 257 -3.41 -0.51 -21.40
N GLU A 258 -2.25 0.11 -21.18
CA GLU A 258 -1.11 0.04 -22.10
C GLU A 258 -0.62 -1.41 -22.33
N LEU A 259 -0.43 -2.18 -21.25
CA LEU A 259 0.04 -3.57 -21.32
C LEU A 259 -0.96 -4.51 -22.02
N GLU A 260 -2.25 -4.19 -21.98
CA GLU A 260 -3.30 -4.92 -22.70
C GLU A 260 -3.52 -4.38 -24.12
N GLY A 261 -2.82 -3.32 -24.53
CA GLY A 261 -3.00 -2.66 -25.83
C GLY A 261 -4.36 -1.96 -25.97
N ARG A 262 -4.91 -1.45 -24.87
CA ARG A 262 -6.23 -0.83 -24.79
C ARG A 262 -6.15 0.59 -24.26
N GLN A 263 -7.01 1.45 -24.79
CA GLN A 263 -7.24 2.79 -24.24
C GLN A 263 -8.63 2.85 -23.62
N GLU A 264 -8.68 3.07 -22.31
CA GLU A 264 -9.92 3.19 -21.54
C GLU A 264 -9.95 4.52 -20.79
N SER A 265 -11.16 5.02 -20.49
CA SER A 265 -11.33 6.20 -19.64
C SER A 265 -10.91 5.87 -18.20
N PRO A 266 -10.20 6.76 -17.50
CA PRO A 266 -9.63 6.48 -16.17
C PRO A 266 -10.69 6.48 -15.06
N ARG A 267 -11.35 5.34 -14.87
CA ARG A 267 -12.44 5.14 -13.89
C ARG A 267 -11.92 4.93 -12.48
N ALA A 268 -10.85 4.17 -12.31
CA ALA A 268 -10.30 3.86 -11.00
C ALA A 268 -9.73 5.13 -10.35
N ALA A 269 -8.94 5.91 -11.09
CA ALA A 269 -8.42 7.19 -10.61
C ALA A 269 -9.55 8.14 -10.19
N GLU A 270 -10.57 8.31 -11.03
CA GLU A 270 -11.75 9.13 -10.73
C GLU A 270 -12.46 8.64 -9.46
N THR A 271 -12.69 7.32 -9.35
CA THR A 271 -13.36 6.73 -8.18
C THR A 271 -12.60 6.99 -6.89
N VAL A 272 -11.26 6.90 -6.89
CA VAL A 272 -10.43 7.22 -5.72
C VAL A 272 -10.54 8.71 -5.36
N VAL A 273 -10.52 9.61 -6.36
CA VAL A 273 -10.68 11.05 -6.14
C VAL A 273 -12.05 11.35 -5.53
N VAL A 274 -13.12 10.83 -6.12
CA VAL A 274 -14.50 11.02 -5.64
C VAL A 274 -14.66 10.45 -4.24
N ALA A 275 -14.14 9.25 -3.95
CA ALA A 275 -14.21 8.66 -2.62
C ALA A 275 -13.49 9.51 -1.56
N LYS A 276 -12.34 10.10 -1.91
CA LYS A 276 -11.63 11.04 -1.03
C LYS A 276 -12.47 12.29 -0.78
N LEU A 277 -12.99 12.91 -1.85
CA LEU A 277 -13.81 14.13 -1.77
C LEU A 277 -15.10 13.90 -0.98
N ARG A 278 -15.79 12.78 -1.16
CA ARG A 278 -16.99 12.43 -0.37
C ARG A 278 -16.76 12.41 1.14
N ARG A 279 -15.52 12.20 1.58
CA ARG A 279 -15.15 12.19 3.02
C ARG A 279 -14.76 13.57 3.53
N THR A 280 -14.31 14.48 2.66
CA THR A 280 -13.68 15.74 3.06
C THR A 280 -14.46 16.99 2.64
N LEU A 281 -15.29 16.90 1.61
CA LEU A 281 -16.08 18.00 1.07
C LEU A 281 -17.21 18.34 2.06
N LYS A 282 -17.16 19.55 2.62
CA LYS A 282 -18.14 20.03 3.62
C LYS A 282 -19.12 21.04 3.04
N GLU A 283 -18.69 21.78 2.02
CA GLU A 283 -19.44 22.86 1.42
C GLU A 283 -19.88 22.47 0.01
N ARG A 284 -21.02 23.06 -0.41
CA ARG A 284 -21.54 22.87 -1.76
C ARG A 284 -20.56 23.51 -2.76
N PRO A 285 -20.06 22.78 -3.76
CA PRO A 285 -19.22 23.37 -4.79
C PRO A 285 -20.07 24.22 -5.75
N ASP A 286 -19.51 25.33 -6.22
CA ASP A 286 -20.15 26.19 -7.23
C ASP A 286 -20.28 25.48 -8.60
N GLY A 287 -19.38 24.54 -8.87
CA GLY A 287 -19.31 23.81 -10.14
C GLY A 287 -18.72 24.65 -11.28
N SER A 288 -18.85 24.16 -12.52
CA SER A 288 -18.44 24.89 -13.72
C SER A 288 -19.65 25.13 -14.63
N LYS A 289 -19.93 26.40 -14.93
CA LYS A 289 -21.00 26.79 -15.89
C LYS A 289 -20.61 26.49 -17.34
N THR A 290 -19.31 26.42 -17.61
CA THR A 290 -18.73 26.14 -18.93
C THR A 290 -17.67 25.05 -18.75
N PRO A 291 -18.08 23.78 -18.62
CA PRO A 291 -17.15 22.68 -18.41
C PRO A 291 -16.18 22.55 -19.58
N GLU A 292 -14.92 22.28 -19.27
CA GLU A 292 -13.88 22.04 -20.26
C GLU A 292 -14.19 20.78 -21.07
N ARG A 293 -13.99 20.85 -22.39
CA ARG A 293 -14.18 19.72 -23.29
C ARG A 293 -12.84 19.07 -23.55
N THR A 294 -12.79 17.75 -23.42
CA THR A 294 -11.63 16.94 -23.81
C THR A 294 -12.04 15.87 -24.80
N ASN A 295 -11.16 15.58 -25.76
CA ASN A 295 -11.34 14.48 -26.70
C ASN A 295 -10.49 13.31 -26.22
N SER A 296 -11.07 12.11 -26.16
CA SER A 296 -10.35 10.89 -25.81
C SER A 296 -10.63 9.80 -26.85
N THR A 297 -9.59 9.03 -27.17
CA THR A 297 -9.74 7.80 -27.96
C THR A 297 -9.96 6.65 -26.99
N THR A 298 -10.97 5.82 -27.25
CA THR A 298 -11.25 4.63 -26.43
C THR A 298 -11.42 3.40 -27.30
N THR A 299 -10.94 2.27 -26.80
CA THR A 299 -11.13 0.96 -27.42
C THR A 299 -12.50 0.43 -27.01
N SER A 300 -13.29 -0.05 -27.99
CA SER A 300 -14.56 -0.73 -27.73
C SER A 300 -14.65 -2.03 -28.53
N PHE A 301 -15.45 -2.96 -28.03
CA PHE A 301 -15.71 -4.23 -28.71
C PHE A 301 -16.93 -4.08 -29.63
N VAL A 302 -16.78 -4.51 -30.89
CA VAL A 302 -17.94 -4.74 -31.77
C VAL A 302 -18.63 -6.01 -31.29
N ARG A 303 -19.85 -5.86 -30.78
CA ARG A 303 -20.65 -6.97 -30.26
C ARG A 303 -21.56 -7.53 -31.35
N ASN A 304 -21.76 -8.84 -31.35
CA ASN A 304 -22.66 -9.54 -32.25
C ASN A 304 -24.12 -9.19 -31.88
N PRO A 305 -24.86 -8.50 -32.76
CA PRO A 305 -26.24 -8.13 -32.48
C PRO A 305 -27.17 -9.33 -32.31
N GLN A 306 -26.87 -10.48 -32.92
CA GLN A 306 -27.67 -11.71 -32.79
C GLN A 306 -27.57 -12.30 -31.39
N VAL A 307 -26.37 -12.31 -30.79
CA VAL A 307 -26.17 -12.73 -29.39
C VAL A 307 -26.96 -11.83 -28.46
N LYS A 308 -26.89 -10.50 -28.67
CA LYS A 308 -27.65 -9.54 -27.87
C LYS A 308 -29.16 -9.77 -27.97
N ALA A 309 -29.69 -9.93 -29.18
CA ALA A 309 -31.12 -10.15 -29.41
C ALA A 309 -31.59 -11.46 -28.76
N TRP A 310 -30.84 -12.54 -28.94
CA TRP A 310 -31.14 -13.85 -28.35
C TRP A 310 -31.24 -13.80 -26.82
N VAL A 311 -30.24 -13.21 -26.17
CA VAL A 311 -30.17 -13.13 -24.71
C VAL A 311 -31.31 -12.27 -24.13
N LEU A 312 -31.69 -11.19 -24.83
CA LEU A 312 -32.82 -10.35 -24.41
C LEU A 312 -34.18 -11.04 -24.58
N ASP A 313 -34.35 -11.80 -25.66
CA ASP A 313 -35.58 -12.55 -25.93
C ASP A 313 -35.78 -13.71 -24.94
N ARG A 314 -34.71 -14.50 -24.69
CA ARG A 314 -34.69 -15.59 -23.71
C ARG A 314 -35.10 -15.15 -22.30
N ALA A 315 -34.80 -13.91 -21.94
CA ALA A 315 -35.08 -13.37 -20.63
C ALA A 315 -36.56 -13.02 -20.40
N GLU A 316 -37.39 -13.00 -21.46
CA GLU A 316 -38.84 -12.74 -21.37
C GLU A 316 -39.18 -11.52 -20.50
N ALA A 317 -38.52 -10.39 -20.77
CA ALA A 317 -38.67 -9.14 -20.03
C ALA A 317 -38.31 -9.20 -18.53
N THR A 318 -37.66 -10.27 -18.07
CA THR A 318 -37.34 -10.50 -16.66
C THR A 318 -35.82 -10.57 -16.46
N CYS A 319 -35.30 -9.87 -15.45
CA CYS A 319 -33.88 -9.88 -15.14
C CYS A 319 -33.42 -11.27 -14.71
N GLU A 320 -32.48 -11.87 -15.44
CA GLU A 320 -31.94 -13.20 -15.15
C GLU A 320 -31.17 -13.26 -13.82
N ALA A 321 -30.81 -12.10 -13.22
CA ALA A 321 -30.12 -12.05 -11.93
C ALA A 321 -31.05 -11.91 -10.71
N CYS A 322 -32.07 -11.05 -10.76
CA CYS A 322 -32.92 -10.75 -9.60
C CYS A 322 -34.39 -11.14 -9.74
N ASP A 323 -34.78 -11.74 -10.87
CA ASP A 323 -36.16 -12.18 -11.14
C ASP A 323 -37.20 -11.04 -11.15
N GLN A 324 -36.74 -9.79 -11.19
CA GLN A 324 -37.62 -8.63 -11.32
C GLN A 324 -37.87 -8.33 -12.79
N PRO A 325 -39.08 -7.86 -13.15
CA PRO A 325 -39.37 -7.40 -14.50
C PRO A 325 -38.45 -6.25 -14.91
N ALA A 326 -38.31 -6.03 -16.21
CA ALA A 326 -37.60 -4.89 -16.76
C ALA A 326 -38.16 -3.59 -16.17
N PRO A 327 -37.30 -2.64 -15.78
CA PRO A 327 -37.71 -1.45 -15.05
C PRO A 327 -38.61 -0.49 -15.85
N PHE A 328 -38.54 -0.54 -17.19
CA PHE A 328 -39.34 0.30 -18.09
C PHE A 328 -39.31 -0.26 -19.52
N ILE A 329 -40.15 0.30 -20.39
CA ILE A 329 -40.14 0.05 -21.84
C ILE A 329 -39.23 1.08 -22.52
N GLY A 330 -38.31 0.60 -23.36
CA GLY A 330 -37.38 1.41 -24.14
C GLY A 330 -38.07 2.18 -25.27
N ALA A 331 -37.34 3.13 -25.86
CA ALA A 331 -37.82 3.94 -26.99
C ALA A 331 -38.05 3.11 -28.26
N ASP A 332 -37.45 1.92 -28.34
CA ASP A 332 -37.66 0.91 -29.37
C ASP A 332 -38.93 0.05 -29.14
N GLY A 333 -39.65 0.27 -28.02
CA GLY A 333 -40.86 -0.44 -27.66
C GLY A 333 -40.63 -1.75 -26.90
N PHE A 334 -39.38 -2.12 -26.60
CA PHE A 334 -39.05 -3.37 -25.91
C PHE A 334 -38.77 -3.16 -24.41
N PRO A 335 -38.99 -4.17 -23.54
CA PRO A 335 -38.58 -4.13 -22.14
C PRO A 335 -37.07 -3.89 -21.98
N PHE A 336 -36.68 -2.90 -21.16
CA PHE A 336 -35.30 -2.47 -21.06
C PHE A 336 -34.45 -3.38 -20.14
N LEU A 337 -33.65 -4.26 -20.73
CA LEU A 337 -32.58 -5.00 -20.05
C LEU A 337 -31.23 -4.76 -20.77
N GLU A 338 -30.13 -4.94 -20.04
CA GLU A 338 -28.78 -4.83 -20.56
C GLU A 338 -28.15 -6.22 -20.66
N VAL A 339 -27.46 -6.50 -21.78
CA VAL A 339 -26.68 -7.74 -21.93
C VAL A 339 -25.30 -7.57 -21.30
N HIS A 340 -24.97 -8.47 -20.38
CA HIS A 340 -23.71 -8.53 -19.66
C HIS A 340 -23.00 -9.87 -19.91
N HIS A 341 -21.72 -9.81 -20.29
CA HIS A 341 -20.86 -10.99 -20.39
C HIS A 341 -20.28 -11.36 -19.03
N LEU A 342 -20.51 -12.58 -18.55
CA LEU A 342 -20.06 -13.04 -17.22
C LEU A 342 -18.55 -13.04 -17.11
N ARG A 343 -17.87 -13.64 -18.09
CA ARG A 343 -16.48 -13.32 -18.40
C ARG A 343 -16.49 -12.10 -19.32
N LYS A 344 -16.14 -10.95 -18.76
CA LYS A 344 -16.17 -9.68 -19.50
C LYS A 344 -15.27 -9.76 -20.73
N LEU A 345 -15.66 -9.10 -21.83
CA LEU A 345 -14.85 -9.03 -23.05
C LEU A 345 -13.45 -8.44 -22.79
N ALA A 346 -13.36 -7.46 -21.87
CA ALA A 346 -12.08 -6.93 -21.40
C ALA A 346 -11.23 -8.02 -20.70
N ASP A 347 -11.85 -8.98 -20.02
CA ASP A 347 -11.14 -10.12 -19.41
C ASP A 347 -10.97 -11.31 -20.39
N GLY A 348 -11.19 -11.06 -21.69
CA GLY A 348 -11.02 -12.03 -22.78
C GLY A 348 -12.13 -13.08 -22.85
N GLY A 349 -13.33 -12.78 -22.34
CA GLY A 349 -14.49 -13.64 -22.53
C GLY A 349 -15.03 -13.60 -23.95
N SER A 350 -15.72 -14.66 -24.35
CA SER A 350 -16.30 -14.77 -25.68
C SER A 350 -17.59 -13.94 -25.80
N ASP A 351 -17.91 -13.51 -27.02
CA ASP A 351 -19.19 -12.88 -27.33
C ASP A 351 -20.20 -13.94 -27.81
N THR A 352 -20.66 -14.75 -26.87
CA THR A 352 -21.55 -15.90 -27.11
C THR A 352 -22.72 -15.90 -26.12
N VAL A 353 -23.77 -16.64 -26.48
CA VAL A 353 -24.96 -16.80 -25.63
C VAL A 353 -24.67 -17.52 -24.31
N THR A 354 -23.65 -18.39 -24.30
CA THR A 354 -23.23 -19.17 -23.13
C THR A 354 -22.41 -18.36 -22.13
N ASN A 355 -21.93 -17.18 -22.52
CA ASN A 355 -21.22 -16.25 -21.65
C ASN A 355 -22.04 -14.98 -21.32
N ALA A 356 -23.29 -14.87 -21.79
CA ALA A 356 -24.05 -13.63 -21.71
C ALA A 356 -25.41 -13.79 -21.00
N VAL A 357 -25.76 -12.77 -20.21
CA VAL A 357 -27.03 -12.67 -19.47
C VAL A 357 -27.72 -11.33 -19.70
N ALA A 358 -29.05 -11.33 -19.68
CA ALA A 358 -29.89 -10.15 -19.69
C ALA A 358 -30.25 -9.74 -18.26
N VAL A 359 -29.83 -8.54 -17.87
CA VAL A 359 -29.94 -8.03 -16.50
C VAL A 359 -30.47 -6.62 -16.46
N CYS A 360 -31.17 -6.25 -15.38
CA CYS A 360 -31.57 -4.87 -15.17
C CYS A 360 -30.34 -3.99 -14.88
N PRO A 361 -30.45 -2.65 -15.03
CA PRO A 361 -29.32 -1.74 -14.82
C PRO A 361 -28.64 -1.88 -13.45
N ASN A 362 -29.42 -2.16 -12.40
CA ASN A 362 -28.90 -2.34 -11.05
C ASN A 362 -28.05 -3.61 -10.92
N CYS A 363 -28.56 -4.75 -11.43
CA CYS A 363 -27.84 -6.01 -11.43
C CYS A 363 -26.59 -5.96 -12.31
N HIS A 364 -26.67 -5.27 -13.46
CA HIS A 364 -25.51 -5.06 -14.31
C HIS A 364 -24.39 -4.31 -13.58
N ARG A 365 -24.72 -3.24 -12.84
CA ARG A 365 -23.73 -2.48 -12.06
C ARG A 365 -23.19 -3.29 -10.88
N ARG A 366 -24.01 -4.11 -10.22
CA ARG A 366 -23.57 -5.03 -9.16
C ARG A 366 -22.52 -6.01 -9.70
N LEU A 367 -22.75 -6.64 -10.85
CA LEU A 367 -21.82 -7.59 -11.49
C LEU A 367 -20.46 -6.96 -11.88
N HIS A 368 -20.39 -5.63 -11.99
CA HIS A 368 -19.14 -4.91 -12.21
C HIS A 368 -18.47 -4.45 -10.90
N PHE A 369 -19.22 -3.82 -9.99
CA PHE A 369 -18.63 -2.93 -8.98
C PHE A 369 -18.94 -3.30 -7.53
N SER A 370 -19.80 -4.28 -7.27
CA SER A 370 -20.10 -4.65 -5.88
C SER A 370 -18.99 -5.48 -5.25
N GLU A 371 -18.87 -5.41 -3.92
CA GLU A 371 -17.90 -6.22 -3.18
C GLU A 371 -18.21 -7.73 -3.32
N ASP A 372 -19.47 -8.09 -3.59
CA ASP A 372 -19.93 -9.46 -3.81
C ASP A 372 -20.07 -9.84 -5.29
N ALA A 373 -19.53 -9.05 -6.23
CA ALA A 373 -19.74 -9.25 -7.67
C ALA A 373 -19.37 -10.67 -8.15
N SER A 374 -18.25 -11.22 -7.65
CA SER A 374 -17.82 -12.59 -7.97
C SER A 374 -18.78 -13.63 -7.42
N ALA A 375 -19.22 -13.51 -6.17
CA ALA A 375 -20.20 -14.41 -5.58
C ALA A 375 -21.55 -14.32 -6.30
N HIS A 376 -21.99 -13.10 -6.66
CA HIS A 376 -23.22 -12.89 -7.40
C HIS A 376 -23.15 -13.48 -8.80
N ARG A 377 -22.03 -13.33 -9.52
CA ARG A 377 -21.80 -13.99 -10.82
C ARG A 377 -21.93 -15.51 -10.71
N GLU A 378 -21.34 -16.12 -9.69
CA GLU A 378 -21.42 -17.58 -9.51
C GLU A 378 -22.86 -18.09 -9.38
N THR A 379 -23.77 -17.29 -8.79
CA THR A 379 -25.19 -17.68 -8.72
C THR A 379 -25.86 -17.80 -10.08
N LEU A 380 -25.37 -17.07 -11.09
CA LEU A 380 -25.98 -17.06 -12.42
C LEU A 380 -25.75 -18.37 -13.17
N TYR A 381 -24.58 -18.99 -13.02
CA TYR A 381 -24.29 -20.30 -13.62
C TYR A 381 -25.21 -21.43 -13.12
N GLY A 382 -25.82 -21.28 -11.94
CA GLY A 382 -26.83 -22.22 -11.44
C GLY A 382 -28.26 -21.87 -11.84
N LYS A 383 -28.48 -20.65 -12.33
CA LYS A 383 -29.80 -20.09 -12.57
C LYS A 383 -30.17 -20.06 -14.05
N VAL A 384 -29.22 -19.76 -14.92
CA VAL A 384 -29.40 -19.73 -16.37
C VAL A 384 -28.72 -20.96 -16.96
N ALA A 385 -29.52 -21.90 -17.46
CA ALA A 385 -29.04 -23.23 -17.88
C ALA A 385 -28.06 -23.21 -19.07
N GLU A 386 -28.16 -22.21 -19.95
CA GLU A 386 -27.29 -22.08 -21.13
C GLU A 386 -25.87 -21.58 -20.80
N LEU A 387 -25.61 -21.16 -19.56
CA LEU A 387 -24.31 -20.57 -19.23
C LEU A 387 -23.21 -21.60 -19.01
N GLU A 388 -22.04 -21.34 -19.60
CA GLU A 388 -20.85 -22.17 -19.48
C GLU A 388 -19.70 -21.36 -18.87
N ARG A 389 -18.88 -22.00 -18.03
CA ARG A 389 -17.72 -21.35 -17.41
C ARG A 389 -16.56 -21.28 -18.39
N GLU A 390 -16.02 -20.08 -18.58
CA GLU A 390 -14.84 -19.77 -19.43
C GLU A 390 -13.61 -19.30 -18.64
#